data_AF-A0A956RA91-F1
#
_entry.id   AF-A0A956RA91-F1
#
_cell.length_a   1.000
_cell.length_b   1.000
_cell.length_c   1.000
_cell.angle_alpha   90.00
_cell.angle_beta   90.00
_cell.angle_gamma   90.00
#
_symmetry.space_group_name_H-M   'P 1'
#
loop_
_entity.id
_entity.type
_entity.pdbx_description
1 polymer ?
#
loop_
_entity_poly.entity_id
_entity_poly.type
_entity_poly.pdbx_seq_one_letter_code
_entity_poly.pdbx_strand_id
1 'polypeptide(L)'
;AVRDLKPSPECFRSFALGLLEAAAPGRRRTLDWCSATLTDVAKDGSGHAKPFALHFTAGQQRFLVVALELLDGADPKAKPGSPKRAVDADDLRAALVGPWPDDRKLKVFSWSPTQDRAYALRALDPSGDEKLGTPGADWLALRGIGLLSSAPVGSRIRTSGTHGRWKDGRFSYPIWPMLLDADAVAALLRHPAVREQAEPSAGDTGLRTLPRGVEILTCRISRSDQGGYGAFSRPSRR
;
A
#
# COMPACT_ATOMS: atom_id res chain seq x y z
N ALA A 1 8.74 20.52 5.28
CA ALA A 1 9.08 19.07 5.27
C ALA A 1 8.32 18.36 4.16
N VAL A 2 9.00 17.53 3.36
CA VAL A 2 8.37 16.69 2.33
C VAL A 2 7.48 15.67 3.03
N ARG A 3 6.16 15.78 2.85
CA ARG A 3 5.16 14.89 3.47
C ARG A 3 4.76 13.73 2.53
N ASP A 4 5.67 13.31 1.68
CA ASP A 4 5.51 12.16 0.78
C ASP A 4 6.60 11.12 1.06
N LEU A 5 6.35 9.89 0.67
CA LEU A 5 7.25 8.75 0.86
C LEU A 5 8.31 8.68 -0.24
N LYS A 6 9.00 9.80 -0.47
CA LYS A 6 10.04 9.97 -1.51
C LYS A 6 11.22 10.80 -0.99
N PRO A 7 11.86 10.41 0.12
CA PRO A 7 13.07 11.08 0.61
C PRO A 7 14.23 10.91 -0.39
N SER A 8 15.31 11.68 -0.25
CA SER A 8 16.56 11.33 -0.93
C SER A 8 17.09 9.97 -0.42
N PRO A 9 17.79 9.19 -1.24
CA PRO A 9 18.37 7.92 -0.83
C PRO A 9 19.27 8.02 0.42
N GLU A 10 20.06 9.08 0.52
CA GLU A 10 20.94 9.33 1.67
C GLU A 10 20.15 9.59 2.96
N CYS A 11 19.09 10.39 2.87
CA CYS A 11 18.20 10.66 4.00
C CYS A 11 17.52 9.36 4.45
N PHE A 12 17.03 8.54 3.51
CA PHE A 12 16.43 7.26 3.85
C PHE A 12 17.44 6.29 4.47
N ARG A 13 18.66 6.21 3.93
CA ARG A 13 19.73 5.37 4.49
C ARG A 13 20.03 5.73 5.93
N SER A 14 20.25 7.02 6.20
CA SER A 14 20.53 7.51 7.56
C SER A 14 19.40 7.15 8.53
N PHE A 15 18.15 7.38 8.13
CA PHE A 15 16.98 7.00 8.91
C PHE A 15 16.88 5.49 9.15
N ALA A 16 17.10 4.67 8.12
CA ALA A 16 17.04 3.21 8.23
C ALA A 16 18.15 2.63 9.11
N LEU A 17 19.37 3.18 9.05
CA LEU A 17 20.47 2.78 9.93
C LEU A 17 20.15 3.06 11.40
N GLY A 18 19.58 4.24 11.70
CA GLY A 18 19.13 4.55 13.07
C GLY A 18 18.04 3.60 13.57
N LEU A 19 17.13 3.14 12.69
CA LEU A 19 16.15 2.12 13.05
C LEU A 19 16.77 0.75 13.31
N LEU A 20 17.79 0.37 12.53
CA LEU A 20 18.51 -0.90 12.72
C LEU A 20 19.28 -0.92 14.05
N GLU A 21 19.93 0.17 14.41
CA GLU A 21 20.64 0.31 15.71
C GLU A 21 19.68 0.21 16.90
N ALA A 22 18.47 0.76 16.77
CA ALA A 22 17.44 0.70 17.81
C ALA A 22 16.60 -0.59 17.81
N ALA A 23 16.75 -1.44 16.79
CA ALA A 23 15.90 -2.60 16.58
C ALA A 23 16.14 -3.66 17.66
N ALA A 24 15.03 -4.22 18.15
CA ALA A 24 15.02 -5.36 19.06
C ALA A 24 13.84 -6.25 18.68
N PRO A 25 13.81 -7.55 19.06
CA PRO A 25 12.71 -8.46 18.71
C PRO A 25 11.31 -7.89 19.00
N GLY A 26 11.12 -7.16 20.11
CA GLY A 26 9.85 -6.51 20.46
C GLY A 26 9.62 -5.10 19.87
N ARG A 27 10.59 -4.55 19.13
CA ARG A 27 10.57 -3.17 18.59
C ARG A 27 10.94 -3.14 17.11
N ARG A 28 10.35 -4.04 16.31
CA ARG A 28 10.59 -4.11 14.85
C ARG A 28 9.57 -3.41 13.98
N ARG A 29 8.39 -3.07 14.51
CA ARG A 29 7.26 -2.55 13.73
C ARG A 29 7.63 -1.41 12.76
N THR A 30 8.39 -0.42 13.22
CA THR A 30 8.81 0.71 12.36
C THR A 30 9.81 0.25 11.30
N LEU A 31 10.76 -0.60 11.67
CA LEU A 31 11.73 -1.18 10.75
C LEU A 31 11.05 -2.03 9.67
N ASP A 32 10.10 -2.89 10.07
CA ASP A 32 9.32 -3.74 9.16
C ASP A 32 8.54 -2.88 8.16
N TRP A 33 7.87 -1.83 8.64
CA TRP A 33 7.17 -0.88 7.80
C TRP A 33 8.10 -0.13 6.83
N CYS A 34 9.30 0.27 7.28
CA CYS A 34 10.30 0.91 6.43
C CYS A 34 10.80 -0.05 5.34
N SER A 35 11.08 -1.31 5.70
CA SER A 35 11.52 -2.34 4.76
C SER A 35 10.45 -2.70 3.72
N ALA A 36 9.18 -2.53 4.06
CA ALA A 36 8.07 -2.78 3.15
C ALA A 36 7.84 -1.62 2.16
N THR A 37 8.30 -0.41 2.47
CA THR A 37 7.89 0.81 1.76
C THR A 37 8.96 1.45 0.90
N LEU A 38 10.24 1.32 1.26
CA LEU A 38 11.34 2.05 0.63
C LEU A 38 12.65 1.26 0.59
N THR A 39 13.54 1.70 -0.29
CA THR A 39 14.95 1.29 -0.38
C THR A 39 15.79 2.52 -0.75
N ASP A 40 17.03 2.56 -0.32
CA ASP A 40 18.03 3.56 -0.73
C ASP A 40 18.73 3.20 -2.05
N VAL A 41 18.42 2.04 -2.64
CA VAL A 41 19.05 1.56 -3.87
C VAL A 41 18.26 1.98 -5.11
N ALA A 42 16.96 1.69 -5.14
CA ALA A 42 16.12 2.00 -6.29
C ALA A 42 15.67 3.47 -6.24
N LYS A 43 15.95 4.22 -7.32
CA LYS A 43 15.59 5.64 -7.44
C LYS A 43 14.43 5.84 -8.41
N ASP A 44 13.65 6.89 -8.19
CA ASP A 44 12.67 7.37 -9.16
C ASP A 44 13.33 8.26 -10.22
N GLY A 45 12.53 8.77 -11.18
CA GLY A 45 13.03 9.61 -12.28
C GLY A 45 13.58 10.97 -11.81
N SER A 46 13.30 11.37 -10.57
CA SER A 46 13.81 12.58 -9.95
C SER A 46 14.98 12.32 -9.00
N GLY A 47 15.48 11.08 -8.94
CA GLY A 47 16.60 10.70 -8.09
C GLY A 47 16.25 10.45 -6.62
N HIS A 48 14.97 10.53 -6.24
CA HIS A 48 14.50 10.20 -4.90
C HIS A 48 14.38 8.69 -4.71
N ALA A 49 14.30 8.23 -3.46
CA ALA A 49 14.01 6.84 -3.16
C ALA A 49 12.66 6.44 -3.79
N LYS A 50 12.68 5.37 -4.58
CA LYS A 50 11.47 4.88 -5.27
C LYS A 50 10.55 4.19 -4.26
N PRO A 51 9.29 4.60 -4.13
CA PRO A 51 8.36 3.98 -3.20
C PRO A 51 7.93 2.59 -3.69
N PHE A 52 7.47 1.77 -2.75
CA PHE A 52 6.84 0.47 -2.99
C PHE A 52 5.67 0.52 -3.97
N ALA A 53 5.32 -0.65 -4.50
CA ALA A 53 4.39 -0.76 -5.62
C ALA A 53 2.96 -0.32 -5.32
N LEU A 54 2.54 -0.23 -4.05
CA LEU A 54 1.20 0.21 -3.65
C LEU A 54 1.12 1.70 -3.23
N HIS A 55 2.18 2.47 -3.50
CA HIS A 55 2.13 3.94 -3.42
C HIS A 55 1.31 4.48 -4.60
N PHE A 56 0.02 4.69 -4.36
CA PHE A 56 -0.95 5.12 -5.38
C PHE A 56 -1.24 6.62 -5.34
N THR A 57 -0.60 7.35 -4.43
CA THR A 57 -0.78 8.79 -4.28
C THR A 57 0.09 9.55 -5.27
N ALA A 58 -0.49 10.52 -5.96
CA ALA A 58 0.18 11.33 -6.95
C ALA A 58 -0.29 12.79 -6.93
N GLY A 59 0.38 13.67 -7.68
CA GLY A 59 0.02 15.07 -7.80
C GLY A 59 -0.02 15.80 -6.45
N GLN A 60 -1.20 16.30 -6.08
CA GLN A 60 -1.42 17.01 -4.82
C GLN A 60 -1.63 16.06 -3.62
N GLN A 61 -1.88 14.77 -3.87
CA GLN A 61 -2.03 13.77 -2.84
C GLN A 61 -0.66 13.21 -2.45
N ARG A 62 -0.28 13.35 -1.19
CA ARG A 62 1.00 12.87 -0.65
C ARG A 62 0.76 11.74 0.35
N PHE A 63 1.53 10.67 0.24
CA PHE A 63 1.27 9.44 1.00
C PHE A 63 1.25 9.65 2.52
N LEU A 64 2.25 10.35 3.08
CA LEU A 64 2.32 10.58 4.52
C LEU A 64 1.27 11.57 5.01
N VAL A 65 0.76 12.47 4.17
CA VAL A 65 -0.38 13.32 4.54
C VAL A 65 -1.64 12.48 4.74
N VAL A 66 -1.92 11.55 3.82
CA VAL A 66 -3.05 10.63 3.94
C VAL A 66 -2.89 9.75 5.20
N ALA A 67 -1.70 9.20 5.41
CA ALA A 67 -1.41 8.36 6.56
C ALA A 67 -1.63 9.09 7.90
N LEU A 68 -1.09 10.31 8.04
CA LEU A 68 -1.24 11.09 9.26
C LEU A 68 -2.70 11.48 9.51
N GLU A 69 -3.42 11.93 8.48
CA GLU A 69 -4.84 12.26 8.61
C GLU A 69 -5.69 11.06 9.09
N LEU A 70 -5.43 9.86 8.56
CA LEU A 70 -6.11 8.64 9.03
C LEU A 70 -5.74 8.28 10.48
N LEU A 71 -4.48 8.51 10.89
CA LEU A 71 -3.96 8.11 12.20
C LEU A 71 -4.33 9.08 13.32
N ASP A 72 -4.27 10.39 13.09
CA ASP A 72 -4.41 11.42 14.13
C ASP A 72 -5.27 12.63 13.71
N GLY A 73 -5.89 12.58 12.52
CA GLY A 73 -6.70 13.68 11.99
C GLY A 73 -5.88 14.90 11.57
N ALA A 74 -4.56 14.77 11.40
CA ALA A 74 -3.72 15.88 10.95
C ALA A 74 -4.00 16.24 9.49
N ASP A 75 -4.68 17.37 9.28
CA ASP A 75 -4.75 18.01 7.99
C ASP A 75 -3.80 19.24 7.93
N PRO A 76 -2.76 19.23 7.08
CA PRO A 76 -1.90 20.39 6.87
C PRO A 76 -2.63 21.67 6.47
N LYS A 77 -3.85 21.56 5.93
CA LYS A 77 -4.64 22.70 5.44
C LYS A 77 -5.75 23.13 6.42
N ALA A 78 -5.96 22.40 7.52
CA ALA A 78 -6.98 22.74 8.49
C ALA A 78 -6.69 24.08 9.17
N LYS A 79 -7.75 24.86 9.40
CA LYS A 79 -7.66 26.12 10.15
C LYS A 79 -7.39 25.79 11.63
N PRO A 80 -6.68 26.65 12.37
CA PRO A 80 -6.57 26.52 13.82
C PRO A 80 -7.96 26.39 14.46
N GLY A 81 -8.16 25.39 15.32
CA GLY A 81 -9.44 25.10 15.97
C GLY A 81 -10.42 24.27 15.13
N SER A 82 -10.10 23.88 13.90
CA SER A 82 -10.92 22.92 13.16
C SER A 82 -11.00 21.58 13.90
N PRO A 83 -12.19 20.95 13.97
CA PRO A 83 -12.34 19.64 14.59
C PRO A 83 -11.49 18.62 13.83
N LYS A 84 -10.55 17.99 14.54
CA LYS A 84 -9.77 16.87 14.01
C LYS A 84 -10.57 15.61 14.25
N ARG A 85 -10.71 14.79 13.21
CA ARG A 85 -11.29 13.46 13.33
C ARG A 85 -10.40 12.47 12.59
N ALA A 86 -9.73 11.62 13.35
CA ALA A 86 -9.03 10.46 12.82
C ALA A 86 -10.03 9.32 12.55
N VAL A 87 -9.54 8.21 12.03
CA VAL A 87 -10.26 6.93 12.04
C VAL A 87 -10.59 6.55 13.48
N ASP A 88 -11.85 6.25 13.75
CA ASP A 88 -12.35 5.87 15.06
C ASP A 88 -12.82 4.40 15.12
N ALA A 89 -13.36 3.97 16.26
CA ALA A 89 -13.82 2.61 16.46
C ALA A 89 -14.98 2.23 15.52
N ASP A 90 -15.84 3.18 15.17
CA ASP A 90 -16.94 2.94 14.25
C ASP A 90 -16.44 2.75 12.81
N ASP A 91 -15.43 3.51 12.41
CA ASP A 91 -14.75 3.31 11.12
C ASP A 91 -14.13 1.90 11.03
N LEU A 92 -13.45 1.45 12.08
CA LEU A 92 -12.84 0.11 12.13
C LEU A 92 -13.90 -0.99 12.14
N ARG A 93 -15.00 -0.80 12.89
CA ARG A 93 -16.11 -1.73 12.91
C ARG A 93 -16.73 -1.86 11.52
N ALA A 94 -17.04 -0.74 10.86
CA ALA A 94 -17.56 -0.74 9.50
C ALA A 94 -16.61 -1.43 8.51
N ALA A 95 -15.30 -1.21 8.63
CA ALA A 95 -14.31 -1.88 7.78
C ALA A 95 -14.28 -3.40 7.98
N LEU A 96 -14.43 -3.89 9.22
CA LEU A 96 -14.37 -5.31 9.56
C LEU A 96 -15.66 -6.07 9.25
N VAL A 97 -16.82 -5.49 9.56
CA VAL A 97 -18.11 -6.21 9.48
C VAL A 97 -19.05 -5.70 8.39
N GLY A 98 -18.72 -4.57 7.77
CA GLY A 98 -19.63 -3.88 6.87
C GLY A 98 -20.77 -3.15 7.60
N PRO A 99 -21.61 -2.42 6.85
CA PRO A 99 -21.45 -2.12 5.42
C PRO A 99 -20.24 -1.21 5.15
N TRP A 100 -19.78 -1.13 3.90
CA TRP A 100 -18.74 -0.19 3.46
C TRP A 100 -19.43 0.98 2.72
N PRO A 101 -19.78 2.06 3.43
CA PRO A 101 -20.68 3.09 2.89
C PRO A 101 -20.02 4.07 1.93
N ASP A 102 -18.69 4.14 1.91
CA ASP A 102 -17.91 5.13 1.13
C ASP A 102 -18.42 6.58 1.30
N ASP A 103 -18.72 6.99 2.54
CA ASP A 103 -19.38 8.26 2.87
C ASP A 103 -18.50 9.22 3.72
N ARG A 104 -17.30 8.78 4.12
CA ARG A 104 -16.43 9.55 5.02
C ARG A 104 -15.51 10.51 4.25
N LYS A 105 -15.46 11.75 4.73
CA LYS A 105 -14.63 12.86 4.21
C LYS A 105 -13.18 12.83 4.73
N LEU A 106 -12.56 11.66 4.77
CA LEU A 106 -11.13 11.54 5.07
C LEU A 106 -10.37 11.22 3.78
N LYS A 107 -9.12 11.69 3.70
CA LYS A 107 -8.25 11.27 2.60
C LYS A 107 -8.06 9.74 2.62
N VAL A 108 -8.07 9.16 1.42
CA VAL A 108 -8.00 7.71 1.18
C VAL A 108 -6.91 7.38 0.17
N PHE A 109 -6.23 6.23 0.32
CA PHE A 109 -5.09 5.79 -0.49
C PHE A 109 -5.44 5.36 -1.91
N SER A 110 -6.74 5.33 -2.28
CA SER A 110 -7.23 4.78 -3.55
C SER A 110 -7.05 3.26 -3.66
N TRP A 111 -6.98 2.54 -2.54
CA TRP A 111 -6.91 1.07 -2.57
C TRP A 111 -8.30 0.42 -2.74
N SER A 112 -9.40 1.18 -2.67
CA SER A 112 -10.70 0.65 -3.06
C SER A 112 -10.92 0.74 -4.58
N PRO A 113 -11.47 -0.29 -5.25
CA PRO A 113 -11.88 -0.20 -6.65
C PRO A 113 -13.00 0.83 -6.88
N THR A 114 -13.76 1.20 -5.86
CA THR A 114 -14.80 2.25 -5.95
C THR A 114 -14.21 3.66 -6.04
N GLN A 115 -12.92 3.81 -5.73
CA GLN A 115 -12.23 5.10 -5.68
C GLN A 115 -11.45 5.42 -6.97
N ASP A 116 -11.53 4.57 -8.00
CA ASP A 116 -10.91 4.85 -9.30
C ASP A 116 -11.59 6.07 -9.96
N ARG A 117 -10.78 7.05 -10.35
CA ARG A 117 -11.20 8.30 -10.98
C ARG A 117 -10.39 8.53 -12.27
N ALA A 118 -10.31 7.52 -13.13
CA ALA A 118 -9.77 7.71 -14.47
C ALA A 118 -10.50 8.86 -15.19
N TYR A 119 -9.82 10.00 -15.32
CA TYR A 119 -10.33 11.25 -15.90
C TYR A 119 -10.93 11.05 -17.31
N ALA A 120 -10.49 10.02 -18.05
CA ALA A 120 -10.86 9.78 -19.44
C ALA A 120 -12.29 9.26 -19.68
N LEU A 121 -13.09 8.99 -18.64
CA LEU A 121 -14.44 8.44 -18.78
C LEU A 121 -15.55 9.35 -18.21
N ARG A 122 -15.24 10.58 -17.79
CA ARG A 122 -16.23 11.51 -17.23
C ARG A 122 -16.46 12.72 -18.13
N ALA A 123 -17.73 13.06 -18.34
CA ALA A 123 -18.15 14.23 -19.14
C ALA A 123 -17.96 15.57 -18.40
N LEU A 124 -17.62 15.54 -17.11
CA LEU A 124 -17.47 16.71 -16.24
C LEU A 124 -16.15 16.63 -15.47
N ASP A 125 -15.54 17.78 -15.21
CA ASP A 125 -14.33 17.91 -14.39
C ASP A 125 -14.61 17.49 -12.94
N PRO A 126 -14.01 16.40 -12.43
CA PRO A 126 -14.25 15.90 -11.08
C PRO A 126 -13.48 16.69 -10.00
N SER A 127 -12.80 17.80 -10.35
CA SER A 127 -12.00 18.59 -9.39
C SER A 127 -12.81 19.13 -8.20
N GLY A 128 -14.14 19.30 -8.37
CA GLY A 128 -15.07 19.70 -7.31
C GLY A 128 -15.68 18.56 -6.49
N ASP A 129 -15.54 17.29 -6.90
CA ASP A 129 -16.14 16.15 -6.21
C ASP A 129 -15.32 15.75 -4.98
N GLU A 130 -15.88 15.96 -3.80
CA GLU A 130 -15.27 15.51 -2.55
C GLU A 130 -15.07 13.99 -2.57
N LYS A 131 -13.84 13.54 -2.27
CA LYS A 131 -13.51 12.12 -2.28
C LYS A 131 -13.95 11.49 -0.97
N LEU A 132 -15.04 10.74 -1.04
CA LEU A 132 -15.52 9.92 0.07
C LEU A 132 -14.94 8.50 -0.03
N GLY A 133 -14.89 7.80 1.10
CA GLY A 133 -14.42 6.43 1.14
C GLY A 133 -14.65 5.75 2.48
N THR A 134 -14.09 4.55 2.62
CA THR A 134 -14.15 3.74 3.84
C THR A 134 -12.78 3.80 4.56
N PRO A 135 -12.50 4.85 5.36
CA PRO A 135 -11.16 5.14 5.89
C PRO A 135 -10.67 4.09 6.89
N GLY A 136 -11.56 3.37 7.57
CA GLY A 136 -11.19 2.24 8.42
C GLY A 136 -10.49 1.12 7.64
N ALA A 137 -10.90 0.86 6.39
CA ALA A 137 -10.27 -0.14 5.54
C ALA A 137 -8.85 0.30 5.12
N ASP A 138 -8.68 1.57 4.74
CA ASP A 138 -7.38 2.15 4.43
C ASP A 138 -6.45 2.21 5.65
N TRP A 139 -6.99 2.46 6.85
CA TRP A 139 -6.24 2.41 8.09
C TRP A 139 -5.72 0.99 8.34
N LEU A 140 -6.57 -0.03 8.22
CA LEU A 140 -6.17 -1.43 8.37
C LEU A 140 -5.13 -1.84 7.32
N ALA A 141 -5.32 -1.41 6.07
CA ALA A 141 -4.35 -1.65 5.00
C ALA A 141 -3.01 -0.97 5.27
N LEU A 142 -3.00 0.28 5.77
CA LEU A 142 -1.79 1.01 6.17
C LEU A 142 -1.01 0.25 7.26
N ARG A 143 -1.72 -0.38 8.20
CA ARG A 143 -1.11 -1.27 9.21
C ARG A 143 -0.54 -2.54 8.58
N GLY A 144 -1.26 -3.12 7.63
CA GLY A 144 -0.86 -4.32 6.90
C GLY A 144 0.39 -4.15 6.02
N ILE A 145 0.74 -2.92 5.62
CA ILE A 145 1.95 -2.67 4.82
C ILE A 145 3.19 -3.30 5.44
N GLY A 146 3.36 -3.23 6.77
CA GLY A 146 4.53 -3.79 7.45
C GLY A 146 4.67 -5.31 7.31
N LEU A 147 3.61 -6.02 6.91
CA LEU A 147 3.62 -7.46 6.66
C LEU A 147 4.10 -7.79 5.24
N LEU A 148 4.12 -6.81 4.35
CA LEU A 148 4.73 -6.94 3.02
C LEU A 148 6.26 -6.94 3.14
N SER A 149 6.93 -7.10 2.00
CA SER A 149 8.37 -6.86 1.89
C SER A 149 8.64 -6.21 0.54
N SER A 150 9.54 -5.23 0.53
CA SER A 150 10.04 -4.62 -0.70
C SER A 150 11.56 -4.74 -0.77
N ALA A 151 12.07 -5.12 -1.94
CA ALA A 151 13.51 -5.24 -2.17
C ALA A 151 13.90 -4.68 -3.55
N PRO A 152 15.10 -4.08 -3.68
CA PRO A 152 15.61 -3.68 -4.99
C PRO A 152 15.97 -4.89 -5.85
N VAL A 153 15.57 -4.86 -7.12
CA VAL A 153 16.00 -5.80 -8.16
C VAL A 153 16.42 -4.96 -9.37
N GLY A 154 17.73 -4.81 -9.54
CA GLY A 154 18.31 -3.82 -10.45
C GLY A 154 17.89 -2.40 -10.07
N SER A 155 17.36 -1.65 -11.04
CA SER A 155 16.86 -0.27 -10.83
C SER A 155 15.40 -0.20 -10.35
N ARG A 156 14.80 -1.32 -9.95
CA ARG A 156 13.38 -1.41 -9.59
C ARG A 156 13.22 -1.90 -8.16
N ILE A 157 12.07 -1.59 -7.57
CA ILE A 157 11.63 -2.22 -6.32
C ILE A 157 10.62 -3.32 -6.65
N ARG A 158 10.74 -4.48 -6.01
CA ARG A 158 9.73 -5.55 -6.04
C ARG A 158 9.10 -5.64 -4.68
N THR A 159 7.77 -5.51 -4.63
CA THR A 159 6.97 -5.68 -3.41
C THR A 159 6.31 -7.07 -3.44
N SER A 160 6.25 -7.75 -2.30
CA SER A 160 5.56 -9.04 -2.15
C SER A 160 4.12 -8.97 -2.66
N GLY A 161 3.69 -10.00 -3.39
CA GLY A 161 2.38 -10.05 -4.03
C GLY A 161 2.23 -9.16 -5.27
N THR A 162 3.19 -8.28 -5.59
CA THR A 162 3.08 -7.42 -6.78
C THR A 162 3.79 -8.01 -8.00
N HIS A 163 3.12 -7.92 -9.14
CA HIS A 163 3.52 -8.52 -10.41
C HIS A 163 3.32 -7.55 -11.58
N GLY A 164 3.82 -7.93 -12.75
CA GLY A 164 3.77 -7.13 -13.96
C GLY A 164 4.70 -5.91 -13.95
N ARG A 165 4.54 -5.09 -14.98
CA ARG A 165 5.18 -3.78 -15.16
C ARG A 165 4.14 -2.68 -14.93
N TRP A 166 4.44 -1.47 -15.41
CA TRP A 166 3.60 -0.29 -15.17
C TRP A 166 2.16 -0.45 -15.70
N LYS A 167 1.99 -1.02 -16.90
CA LYS A 167 0.69 -1.06 -17.62
C LYS A 167 -0.14 -2.32 -17.31
N ASP A 168 0.51 -3.38 -16.85
CA ASP A 168 -0.01 -4.72 -16.58
C ASP A 168 0.19 -5.11 -15.10
N GLY A 169 0.36 -4.11 -14.23
CA GLY A 169 0.59 -4.33 -12.81
C GLY A 169 -0.55 -5.11 -12.16
N ARG A 170 -0.20 -6.04 -11.27
CA ARG A 170 -1.15 -6.83 -10.49
C ARG A 170 -0.71 -6.91 -9.04
N PHE A 171 -1.66 -7.11 -8.15
CA PHE A 171 -1.42 -7.47 -6.76
C PHE A 171 -2.20 -8.75 -6.43
N SER A 172 -1.46 -9.82 -6.14
CA SER A 172 -1.98 -11.10 -5.68
C SER A 172 -1.75 -11.21 -4.17
N TYR A 173 -2.77 -11.64 -3.45
CA TYR A 173 -2.71 -11.82 -2.01
C TYR A 173 -3.51 -13.06 -1.61
N PRO A 174 -3.04 -13.78 -0.57
CA PRO A 174 -3.76 -14.92 -0.06
C PRO A 174 -4.98 -14.46 0.76
N ILE A 175 -6.03 -15.25 0.73
CA ILE A 175 -7.16 -15.19 1.66
C ILE A 175 -7.26 -16.55 2.36
N TRP A 176 -7.68 -16.56 3.61
CA TRP A 176 -7.65 -17.76 4.43
C TRP A 176 -8.76 -17.72 5.50
N PRO A 177 -9.24 -18.88 5.98
CA PRO A 177 -10.40 -18.94 6.88
C PRO A 177 -10.04 -18.87 8.37
N MET A 178 -8.77 -19.06 8.76
CA MET A 178 -8.36 -19.17 10.16
C MET A 178 -7.61 -17.92 10.65
N LEU A 179 -7.65 -17.63 11.94
CA LEU A 179 -6.81 -16.56 12.48
C LEU A 179 -5.34 -16.97 12.39
N LEU A 180 -4.51 -16.06 11.87
CA LEU A 180 -3.08 -16.23 11.75
C LEU A 180 -2.39 -15.09 12.51
N ASP A 181 -1.24 -15.39 13.13
CA ASP A 181 -0.38 -14.34 13.68
C ASP A 181 0.33 -13.56 12.56
N ALA A 182 0.99 -12.47 12.94
CA ALA A 182 1.64 -11.56 11.99
C ALA A 182 2.77 -12.24 11.18
N ASP A 183 3.50 -13.19 11.78
CA ASP A 183 4.61 -13.88 11.12
C ASP A 183 4.07 -14.89 10.09
N ALA A 184 3.00 -15.62 10.42
CA ALA A 184 2.29 -16.49 9.51
C ALA A 184 1.68 -15.73 8.34
N VAL A 185 1.08 -14.55 8.59
CA VAL A 185 0.55 -13.69 7.51
C VAL A 185 1.69 -13.18 6.62
N ALA A 186 2.80 -12.70 7.19
CA ALA A 186 3.95 -12.23 6.42
C ALA A 186 4.58 -13.36 5.59
N ALA A 187 4.67 -14.57 6.13
CA ALA A 187 5.14 -15.74 5.41
C ALA A 187 4.22 -16.08 4.23
N LEU A 188 2.90 -16.05 4.44
CA LEU A 188 1.91 -16.35 3.41
C LEU A 188 1.93 -15.30 2.28
N LEU A 189 2.03 -14.00 2.61
CA LEU A 189 2.15 -12.91 1.64
C LEU A 189 3.43 -13.00 0.78
N ARG A 190 4.48 -13.65 1.30
CA ARG A 190 5.78 -13.84 0.62
C ARG A 190 5.89 -15.21 -0.06
N HIS A 191 4.89 -16.08 0.12
CA HIS A 191 4.91 -17.46 -0.34
C HIS A 191 5.09 -17.56 -1.86
N PRO A 192 5.92 -18.48 -2.39
CA PRO A 192 6.18 -18.61 -3.82
C PRO A 192 4.92 -18.81 -4.68
N ALA A 193 3.88 -19.45 -4.12
CA ALA A 193 2.59 -19.66 -4.80
C ALA A 193 1.84 -18.35 -5.09
N VAL A 194 2.01 -17.31 -4.26
CA VAL A 194 1.40 -16.00 -4.50
C VAL A 194 2.02 -15.35 -5.74
N ARG A 195 3.27 -15.70 -6.08
CA ARG A 195 3.97 -15.10 -7.21
C ARG A 195 3.34 -15.50 -8.54
N GLU A 196 3.12 -14.52 -9.42
CA GLU A 196 2.78 -14.79 -10.83
C GLU A 196 3.91 -15.62 -11.48
N GLN A 197 3.53 -16.58 -12.33
CA GLN A 197 4.48 -17.43 -13.04
C GLN A 197 5.32 -16.55 -13.97
N ALA A 198 6.60 -16.38 -13.65
CA ALA A 198 7.59 -16.18 -14.69
C ALA A 198 8.02 -17.57 -15.19
N GLU A 199 8.43 -17.66 -16.46
CA GLU A 199 9.10 -18.85 -17.01
C GLU A 199 10.02 -19.47 -15.95
N PRO A 200 9.91 -20.78 -15.68
CA PRO A 200 10.70 -21.42 -14.64
C PRO A 200 12.18 -21.18 -14.92
N SER A 201 12.78 -20.29 -14.13
CA SER A 201 14.23 -20.13 -14.14
C SER A 201 14.83 -21.43 -13.61
N ALA A 202 15.85 -21.95 -14.29
CA ALA A 202 16.61 -23.10 -13.82
C ALA A 202 17.02 -22.88 -12.34
N GLY A 203 16.36 -23.58 -11.41
CA GLY A 203 16.53 -23.42 -9.97
C GLY A 203 15.27 -23.09 -9.15
N ASP A 204 14.08 -22.99 -9.75
CA ASP A 204 12.83 -22.79 -9.00
C ASP A 204 12.42 -24.05 -8.21
N THR A 205 12.91 -24.16 -6.98
CA THR A 205 12.66 -25.27 -6.03
C THR A 205 11.64 -24.92 -4.95
N GLY A 206 10.99 -23.76 -5.05
CA GLY A 206 10.07 -23.29 -4.02
C GLY A 206 8.84 -24.19 -3.88
N LEU A 207 8.44 -24.51 -2.65
CA LEU A 207 7.15 -25.13 -2.40
C LEU A 207 6.04 -24.18 -2.87
N ARG A 208 5.26 -24.61 -3.85
CA ARG A 208 4.17 -23.82 -4.46
C ARG A 208 2.78 -24.30 -4.04
N THR A 209 2.71 -25.36 -3.25
CA THR A 209 1.47 -25.84 -2.66
C THR A 209 1.06 -24.91 -1.53
N LEU A 210 -0.15 -24.35 -1.62
CA LEU A 210 -0.72 -23.56 -0.54
C LEU A 210 -1.25 -24.46 0.57
N PRO A 211 -1.28 -23.98 1.83
CA PRO A 211 -2.01 -24.65 2.90
C PRO A 211 -3.49 -24.83 2.52
N ARG A 212 -4.12 -25.89 3.02
CA ARG A 212 -5.53 -26.19 2.75
C ARG A 212 -6.42 -25.01 3.17
N GLY A 213 -7.33 -24.60 2.27
CA GLY A 213 -8.27 -23.50 2.50
C GLY A 213 -7.69 -22.10 2.24
N VAL A 214 -6.39 -21.99 1.94
CA VAL A 214 -5.83 -20.72 1.45
C VAL A 214 -6.11 -20.60 -0.04
N GLU A 215 -6.67 -19.47 -0.44
CA GLU A 215 -6.90 -19.13 -1.84
C GLU A 215 -6.15 -17.85 -2.22
N ILE A 216 -5.95 -17.61 -3.51
CA ILE A 216 -5.32 -16.37 -3.99
C ILE A 216 -6.37 -15.51 -4.69
N LEU A 217 -6.51 -14.27 -4.22
CA LEU A 217 -7.19 -13.22 -4.96
C LEU A 217 -6.16 -12.36 -5.68
N THR A 218 -6.54 -11.82 -6.83
CA THR A 218 -5.70 -10.92 -7.61
C THR A 218 -6.50 -9.70 -8.06
N CYS A 219 -5.94 -8.52 -7.83
CA CYS A 219 -6.43 -7.25 -8.38
C CYS A 219 -5.45 -6.74 -9.45
N ARG A 220 -5.97 -6.13 -10.50
CA ARG A 220 -5.14 -5.29 -11.39
C ARG A 220 -4.80 -4.00 -10.67
N ILE A 221 -3.60 -3.50 -10.90
CA ILE A 221 -3.16 -2.15 -10.54
C ILE A 221 -3.30 -1.29 -11.79
N SER A 222 -4.28 -0.40 -11.82
CA SER A 222 -4.33 0.68 -12.82
C SER A 222 -3.43 1.82 -12.35
N ARG A 223 -2.72 2.47 -13.27
CA ARG A 223 -2.01 3.72 -13.01
C ARG A 223 -2.30 4.72 -14.12
N SER A 224 -2.64 5.96 -13.76
CA SER A 224 -2.89 7.00 -14.74
C SER A 224 -1.58 7.46 -15.41
N ASP A 225 -1.64 7.67 -16.72
CA ASP A 225 -0.49 8.20 -17.48
C ASP A 225 -0.19 9.67 -17.14
N GLN A 226 -1.17 10.41 -16.63
CA GLN A 226 -1.07 11.85 -16.31
C GLN A 226 -0.48 12.17 -14.93
N GLY A 227 -0.06 11.17 -14.14
CA GLY A 227 0.52 11.47 -12.83
C GLY A 227 0.83 10.26 -11.96
N GLY A 228 0.45 9.04 -12.38
CA GLY A 228 0.72 7.83 -11.63
C GLY A 228 -0.24 7.59 -10.46
N TYR A 229 -1.43 8.20 -10.47
CA TYR A 229 -2.50 7.82 -9.54
C TYR A 229 -2.81 6.34 -9.74
N GLY A 230 -2.78 5.57 -8.67
CA GLY A 230 -3.08 4.15 -8.72
C GLY A 230 -4.48 3.83 -8.20
N ALA A 231 -5.07 2.75 -8.70
CA ALA A 231 -6.23 2.12 -8.09
C ALA A 231 -6.17 0.60 -8.29
N PHE A 232 -6.86 -0.14 -7.42
CA PHE A 232 -7.09 -1.56 -7.63
C PHE A 232 -8.36 -1.80 -8.44
N SER A 233 -8.36 -2.82 -9.31
CA SER A 233 -9.61 -3.36 -9.85
C SER A 233 -10.33 -4.21 -8.81
N ARG A 234 -11.56 -4.63 -9.13
CA ARG A 234 -12.22 -5.71 -8.37
C ARG A 234 -11.32 -6.96 -8.37
N PRO A 235 -11.22 -7.68 -7.23
CA PRO A 235 -10.44 -8.92 -7.15
C PRO A 235 -11.10 -10.04 -7.95
N SER A 236 -10.28 -10.90 -8.55
CA SER A 236 -10.68 -12.19 -9.11
C SER A 236 -9.92 -13.33 -8.44
N ARG A 237 -10.55 -14.51 -8.32
CA ARG A 237 -9.84 -15.73 -7.91
C ARG A 237 -8.83 -16.10 -8.99
N ARG A 238 -7.65 -16.54 -8.57
CA ARG A 238 -6.60 -17.08 -9.43
C ARG A 238 -6.67 -18.60 -9.46
#